data_AF-A0A3D8Q114-F1
#
_entry.id   AF-A0A3D8Q114-F1
#
_cell.length_a   1.000
_cell.length_b   1.000
_cell.length_c   1.000
_cell.angle_alpha   90.00
_cell.angle_beta   90.00
_cell.angle_gamma   90.00
#
_symmetry.space_group_name_H-M   'P 1'
#
loop_
_entity.id
_entity.type
_entity.pdbx_description
1 polymer ?
#
loop_
_entity_poly.entity_id
_entity_poly.type
_entity_poly.pdbx_seq_one_letter_code
_entity_poly.pdbx_strand_id
1 'polypeptide(L)' 'MEHLSDELLLESYYTANELQLSPDFISLIEEEIHRRYLSHKITCSKLG' A
#
# COMPACT_ATOMS: atom_id res chain seq x y z
N MET A 1 -1.94 10.70 -1.76
CA MET A 1 -0.88 10.01 -2.52
C MET A 1 -1.05 10.13 -4.03
N GLU A 2 -1.97 10.99 -4.49
CA GLU A 2 -2.40 11.06 -5.90
C GLU A 2 -1.28 11.41 -6.90
N HIS A 3 -0.21 12.06 -6.46
CA HIS A 3 0.93 12.42 -7.30
C HIS A 3 2.04 11.36 -7.36
N LEU A 4 1.97 10.30 -6.55
CA LEU A 4 2.92 9.19 -6.65
C LEU A 4 2.65 8.40 -7.93
N SER A 5 3.72 7.94 -8.59
CA SER A 5 3.59 6.92 -9.62
C SER A 5 3.13 5.60 -9.00
N ASP A 6 2.57 4.71 -9.81
CA ASP A 6 2.12 3.40 -9.34
C ASP A 6 3.27 2.56 -8.79
N GLU A 7 4.46 2.68 -9.38
CA GLU A 7 5.68 2.02 -8.90
C GLU A 7 6.07 2.50 -7.50
N LEU A 8 6.15 3.82 -7.31
CA LEU A 8 6.54 4.40 -6.01
C LEU A 8 5.48 4.18 -4.93
N LEU A 9 4.19 4.14 -5.31
CA LEU A 9 3.10 3.81 -4.40
C LEU A 9 3.21 2.37 -3.88
N LEU A 10 3.49 1.41 -4.78
CA LEU A 10 3.67 0.01 -4.41
C LEU A 10 4.93 -0.19 -3.58
N GLU A 11 6.05 0.44 -3.94
CA GLU A 11 7.28 0.43 -3.14
C GLU A 11 7.01 0.96 -1.73
N SER A 12 6.32 2.10 -1.62
CA SER A 12 5.94 2.71 -0.34
C SER A 12 5.12 1.75 0.53
N TYR A 13 4.20 0.98 -0.05
CA TYR A 13 3.43 -0.04 0.67
C TYR A 13 4.33 -1.12 1.27
N TYR A 14 5.25 -1.69 0.47
CA TYR A 14 6.14 -2.75 0.95
C TYR A 14 7.13 -2.23 2.00
N THR A 15 7.73 -1.05 1.77
CA THR A 15 8.63 -0.42 2.74
C THR A 15 7.91 -0.06 4.04
N ALA A 16 6.67 0.43 3.99
CA ALA A 16 5.90 0.75 5.19
C ALA A 16 5.59 -0.50 6.04
N ASN A 17 5.31 -1.63 5.38
CA ASN A 17 5.12 -2.91 6.06
C ASN A 17 6.44 -3.47 6.64
N GLU A 18 7.55 -3.39 5.91
CA GLU A 18 8.87 -3.83 6.37
C GLU A 18 9.34 -3.05 7.59
N LEU A 19 9.12 -1.73 7.60
CA LEU A 19 9.44 -0.85 8.73
C LEU A 19 8.43 -0.93 9.88
N GLN A 20 7.36 -1.72 9.75
CA GLN A 20 6.29 -1.84 10.73
C GLN A 20 5.72 -0.47 11.13
N LEU A 21 5.45 0.38 10.13
CA LEU A 21 4.82 1.68 10.36
C LEU A 21 3.39 1.50 10.89
N SER A 22 2.77 2.60 11.33
CA SER A 22 1.44 2.51 11.94
C SER A 22 0.42 1.86 10.97
N PRO A 23 -0.47 1.00 11.47
CA PRO A 23 -1.52 0.40 10.66
C PRO A 23 -2.36 1.44 9.91
N ASP A 24 -2.68 2.56 10.56
CA ASP A 24 -3.42 3.66 9.95
C ASP A 24 -2.69 4.23 8.72
N PHE A 25 -1.36 4.35 8.77
CA PHE A 25 -0.58 4.82 7.63
C PHE A 25 -0.56 3.80 6.49
N ILE A 26 -0.41 2.52 6.82
CA ILE A 26 -0.44 1.43 5.83
C ILE A 26 -1.82 1.39 5.16
N SER A 27 -2.91 1.54 5.93
CA SER A 27 -4.28 1.57 5.38
C SER A 27 -4.50 2.73 4.40
N LEU A 28 -3.91 3.91 4.63
CA LEU A 28 -3.98 5.01 3.66
C LEU A 28 -3.31 4.65 2.32
N ILE A 29 -2.22 3.86 2.36
CA ILE A 29 -1.58 3.36 1.14
C ILE A 29 -2.46 2.30 0.46
N GLU A 30 -3.02 1.37 1.24
CA GLU A 30 -3.94 0.34 0.73
C GLU A 30 -5.18 0.93 0.06
N GLU A 31 -5.77 1.97 0.66
CA GLU A 31 -6.92 2.70 0.10
C GLU A 31 -6.57 3.33 -1.24
N GLU A 32 -5.40 3.96 -1.37
CA GLU A 32 -4.95 4.54 -2.63
C GLU A 32 -4.68 3.45 -3.69
N ILE A 33 -4.05 2.33 -3.31
CA ILE A 33 -3.83 1.17 -4.19
C ILE A 33 -5.17 0.61 -4.68
N HIS A 34 -6.17 0.53 -3.80
CA HIS A 34 -7.52 0.10 -4.16
C HIS A 34 -8.20 1.09 -5.11
N ARG A 35 -8.13 2.38 -4.81
CA ARG A 35 -8.69 3.46 -5.64
C ARG A 35 -8.15 3.46 -7.08
N ARG A 36 -6.88 3.08 -7.25
CA ARG A 36 -6.22 2.95 -8.56
C ARG A 36 -6.38 1.59 -9.24
N TYR A 37 -7.17 0.68 -8.66
CA TYR A 37 -7.37 -0.68 -9.17
C TYR A 37 -6.08 -1.54 -9.20
N LEU A 38 -5.11 -1.23 -8.33
CA LEU A 38 -3.83 -1.91 -8.23
C LEU A 38 -3.79 -3.02 -7.17
N SER A 39 -4.92 -3.33 -6.50
CA SER A 39 -4.97 -4.35 -5.44
C SER A 39 -4.45 -5.73 -5.87
N HIS A 40 -4.49 -6.05 -7.17
CA HIS A 40 -3.93 -7.28 -7.73
C HIS A 40 -2.40 -7.34 -7.74
N LYS A 41 -1.72 -6.22 -7.47
CA LYS A 41 -0.25 -6.09 -7.39
C LYS A 41 0.30 -6.28 -5.98
N ILE A 42 -0.56 -6.27 -4.97
CA ILE A 42 -0.18 -6.52 -3.59
C ILE A 42 -0.71 -7.88 -3.15
N THR A 43 0.12 -8.66 -2.46
CA THR A 43 -0.36 -9.84 -1.76
C THR A 43 -1.12 -9.36 -0.52
N CYS A 44 -2.44 -9.55 -0.51
CA CYS A 44 -3.25 -9.31 0.66
C CYS A 44 -2.85 -10.35 1.73
N SER A 45 -1.84 -10.05 2.52
CA SER A 45 -1.48 -10.83 3.72
C SER A 45 -2.44 -10.47 4.85
N LYS A 46 -3.75 -10.60 4.63
CA LYS A 46 -4.68 -10.70 5.73
C LYS A 46 -4.62 -12.13 6.25
N LEU A 47 -3.58 -12.40 7.03
CA LEU A 47 -3.61 -13.49 8.02
C LEU A 47 -4.51 -12.99 9.15
N GLY A 48 -5.78 -13.37 9.07
CA GLY A 48 -6.81 -13.15 10.09
C GLY A 48 -7.91 -14.18 9.92
#